data_AF-A0A8S0VFI3-F1
#
_entry.id   AF-A0A8S0VFI3-F1
#
_cell.length_a   1.000
_cell.length_b   1.000
_cell.length_c   1.000
_cell.angle_alpha   90.00
_cell.angle_beta   90.00
_cell.angle_gamma   90.00
#
_symmetry.space_group_name_H-M   'P 1'
#
loop_
_entity.id
_entity.type
_entity.pdbx_description
1 polymer ?
#
loop_
_entity_poly.entity_id
_entity_poly.type
_entity_poly.pdbx_seq_one_letter_code
_entity_poly.pdbx_strand_id
1 'polypeptide(L)'
;MAATLVENGTNGQKEIVCPVANFSPSLWGEQFIKFSFDTELVEKYAKEIEGLKNQVRGMRKTQGEYIVETMNLINTLERLGISYHFEDKIEELLEHFFNLNLDYADEAYDL
;
A
#
# COMPACT_ATOMS: atom_id res chain seq x y z
N MET A 1 -35.14 -34.42 32.88
CA MET A 1 -35.73 -35.75 33.12
C MET A 1 -34.92 -36.78 32.32
N ALA A 2 -34.69 -37.95 32.91
CA ALA A 2 -33.57 -38.86 32.67
C ALA A 2 -33.53 -39.51 31.27
N ALA A 3 -32.31 -39.73 30.75
CA ALA A 3 -32.06 -40.64 29.63
C ALA A 3 -31.28 -41.86 30.16
N THR A 4 -31.92 -43.01 30.03
CA THR A 4 -31.49 -44.33 30.51
C THR A 4 -30.33 -44.87 29.68
N LEU A 5 -29.31 -45.43 30.35
CA LEU A 5 -28.21 -46.16 29.73
C LEU A 5 -28.69 -47.57 29.33
N VAL A 6 -28.56 -47.92 28.05
CA VAL A 6 -28.56 -49.30 27.58
C VAL A 6 -27.20 -49.54 26.93
N GLU A 7 -26.34 -50.26 27.66
CA GLU A 7 -25.14 -50.85 27.09
C GLU A 7 -25.54 -52.04 26.21
N ASN A 8 -25.04 -52.08 24.97
CA ASN A 8 -24.96 -53.35 24.26
C ASN A 8 -23.86 -53.34 23.19
N GLY A 9 -22.96 -54.33 23.28
CA GLY A 9 -22.37 -55.06 22.16
C GLY A 9 -21.42 -54.32 21.20
N THR A 10 -20.13 -54.61 21.33
CA THR A 10 -19.03 -54.23 20.43
C THR A 10 -19.28 -54.57 18.95
N ASN A 11 -19.37 -53.54 18.09
CA ASN A 11 -18.95 -53.61 16.69
C ASN A 11 -18.05 -52.40 16.42
N GLY A 12 -16.76 -52.64 16.17
CA GLY A 12 -15.68 -51.64 16.18
C GLY A 12 -15.66 -50.74 14.95
N GLN A 13 -16.73 -50.00 14.68
CA GLN A 13 -16.66 -48.81 13.83
C GLN A 13 -16.33 -47.63 14.75
N LYS A 14 -15.09 -47.13 14.69
CA LYS A 14 -14.75 -45.84 15.30
C LYS A 14 -15.56 -44.79 14.55
N GLU A 15 -16.68 -44.39 15.13
CA GLU A 15 -17.51 -43.31 14.60
C GLU A 15 -16.65 -42.04 14.54
N ILE A 16 -16.38 -41.57 13.33
CA ILE A 16 -15.60 -40.34 13.14
C ILE A 16 -16.55 -39.18 13.41
N VAL A 17 -16.49 -38.63 14.62
CA VAL A 17 -17.27 -37.44 14.99
C VAL A 17 -16.50 -36.20 14.57
N CYS A 18 -17.02 -35.48 13.57
CA CYS A 18 -16.49 -34.16 13.20
C CYS A 18 -16.83 -33.14 14.30
N PRO A 19 -15.85 -32.36 14.79
CA PRO A 19 -16.12 -31.27 15.74
C PRO A 19 -17.06 -30.21 15.14
N VAL A 20 -17.90 -29.61 15.99
CA VAL A 20 -18.78 -28.50 15.59
C VAL A 20 -17.95 -27.25 15.31
N ALA A 21 -18.08 -26.71 14.11
CA ALA A 21 -17.46 -25.44 13.74
C ALA A 21 -18.24 -24.27 14.36
N ASN A 22 -17.62 -23.53 15.29
CA ASN A 22 -18.20 -22.34 15.94
C ASN A 22 -17.49 -21.05 15.49
N PHE A 23 -17.17 -20.96 14.20
CA PHE A 23 -16.50 -19.78 13.64
C PHE A 23 -17.52 -18.68 13.36
N SER A 24 -17.13 -17.42 13.62
CA SER A 24 -17.95 -16.27 13.22
C SER A 24 -18.06 -16.18 11.70
N PRO A 25 -19.23 -15.81 11.16
CA PRO A 25 -19.40 -15.66 9.72
C PRO A 25 -18.55 -14.51 9.17
N SER A 26 -18.35 -14.49 7.85
CA SER A 26 -17.67 -13.39 7.17
C SER A 26 -18.43 -12.07 7.37
N LEU A 27 -17.71 -11.03 7.78
CA LEU A 27 -18.26 -9.66 7.88
C LEU A 27 -18.67 -9.09 6.52
N TRP A 28 -18.08 -9.61 5.44
CA TRP A 28 -18.16 -9.01 4.10
C TRP A 28 -19.16 -9.71 3.18
N GLY A 29 -19.56 -10.96 3.51
CA GLY A 29 -20.48 -11.74 2.70
C GLY A 29 -20.09 -11.75 1.21
N GLU A 30 -21.04 -11.41 0.34
CA GLU A 30 -20.86 -11.33 -1.11
C GLU A 30 -20.63 -9.89 -1.63
N GLN A 31 -20.42 -8.91 -0.74
CA GLN A 31 -20.42 -7.48 -1.10
C GLN A 31 -19.39 -7.12 -2.17
N PHE A 32 -18.25 -7.82 -2.20
CA PHE A 32 -17.17 -7.58 -3.17
C PHE A 32 -17.16 -8.56 -4.34
N ILE A 33 -18.11 -9.49 -4.43
CA ILE A 33 -18.15 -10.50 -5.50
C ILE A 33 -18.55 -9.86 -6.84
N LYS A 34 -19.45 -8.88 -6.80
CA LYS A 34 -19.93 -8.17 -7.99
C LYS A 34 -19.46 -6.73 -7.96
N PHE A 35 -18.64 -6.37 -8.92
CA PHE A 35 -18.20 -5.00 -9.13
C PHE A 35 -18.39 -4.63 -10.60
N SER A 36 -19.00 -3.48 -10.85
CA SER A 36 -19.12 -2.87 -12.19
C SER A 36 -18.51 -1.47 -12.13
N PHE A 37 -17.65 -1.16 -13.09
CA PHE A 37 -17.08 0.17 -13.24
C PHE A 37 -17.94 1.02 -14.18
N ASP A 38 -18.04 2.31 -13.86
CA ASP A 38 -18.49 3.31 -14.82
C ASP A 38 -17.28 3.71 -15.68
N THR A 39 -17.25 3.19 -16.92
CA THR A 39 -16.13 3.41 -17.85
C THR A 39 -15.92 4.90 -18.15
N GLU A 40 -17.00 5.66 -18.31
CA GLU A 40 -16.91 7.09 -18.63
C GLU A 40 -16.27 7.86 -17.46
N LEU A 41 -16.68 7.53 -16.24
CA LEU A 41 -16.13 8.12 -15.04
C LEU A 41 -14.64 7.76 -14.86
N VAL A 42 -14.27 6.51 -15.10
CA VAL A 42 -12.88 6.04 -15.01
C VAL A 42 -11.99 6.75 -16.03
N GLU A 43 -12.44 6.88 -17.28
CA GLU A 43 -11.70 7.60 -18.33
C GLU A 43 -11.53 9.08 -18.00
N LYS A 44 -12.58 9.72 -17.47
CA LYS A 44 -12.51 11.10 -17.00
C LYS A 44 -11.43 11.28 -15.92
N TYR A 45 -11.43 10.42 -14.91
CA TYR A 45 -10.42 10.47 -13.84
C TYR A 45 -9.02 10.17 -14.36
N ALA A 46 -8.86 9.21 -15.26
CA ALA A 46 -7.56 8.90 -15.86
C ALA A 46 -6.94 10.12 -16.56
N LYS A 47 -7.76 10.85 -17.33
CA LYS A 47 -7.33 12.08 -18.02
C LYS A 47 -6.93 13.19 -17.03
N GLU A 48 -7.69 13.36 -15.95
CA GLU A 48 -7.38 14.35 -14.91
C GLU A 48 -6.09 13.99 -14.16
N ILE A 49 -5.90 12.71 -13.83
CA ILE A 49 -4.69 12.18 -13.19
C ILE A 49 -3.46 12.44 -14.07
N GLU A 50 -3.56 12.24 -15.38
CA GLU A 50 -2.46 12.53 -16.31
C GLU A 50 -2.08 14.02 -16.29
N GLY A 51 -3.08 14.90 -16.28
CA GLY A 51 -2.86 16.35 -16.14
C GLY A 51 -2.16 16.70 -14.83
N LEU A 52 -2.60 16.12 -13.71
CA LEU A 52 -2.00 16.34 -12.40
C LEU A 52 -0.57 15.78 -12.31
N LYS A 53 -0.30 14.61 -12.89
CA LYS A 53 1.06 14.06 -12.99
C LYS A 53 2.02 15.01 -13.69
N ASN A 54 1.57 15.62 -14.78
CA ASN A 54 2.38 16.58 -15.53
C ASN A 54 2.63 17.86 -14.71
N GLN A 55 1.66 18.31 -13.91
CA GLN A 55 1.87 19.44 -12.99
C GLN A 55 2.95 19.12 -11.94
N VAL A 56 2.89 17.94 -11.31
CA VAL A 56 3.91 17.51 -10.33
C VAL A 56 5.30 17.41 -10.99
N ARG A 57 5.40 16.86 -12.21
CA ARG A 57 6.66 16.84 -12.98
C ARG A 57 7.17 18.23 -13.33
N GLY A 58 6.25 19.18 -13.56
CA GLY A 58 6.54 20.57 -13.90
C GLY A 58 6.90 21.44 -12.69
N MET A 59 6.67 20.99 -11.46
CA MET A 59 7.10 21.66 -10.23
C MET A 59 8.63 21.55 -10.04
N ARG A 60 9.40 22.14 -10.96
CA ARG A 60 10.82 22.44 -10.75
C ARG A 60 10.93 23.85 -10.18
N LYS A 61 11.38 23.97 -8.94
CA LYS A 61 11.60 25.28 -8.31
C LYS A 61 13.06 25.71 -8.40
N THR A 62 13.24 27.03 -8.49
CA THR A 62 14.50 27.76 -8.64
C THR A 62 15.46 27.53 -7.46
N GLN A 63 16.75 27.64 -7.78
CA GLN A 63 17.93 27.03 -7.14
C GLN A 63 18.27 27.38 -5.67
N GLY A 64 17.43 28.14 -4.94
CA GLY A 64 17.79 28.72 -3.63
C GLY A 64 17.19 28.05 -2.38
N GLU A 65 15.94 27.59 -2.43
CA GLU A 65 15.21 26.94 -1.30
C GLU A 65 15.01 25.43 -1.53
N TYR A 66 15.89 24.86 -2.36
CA TYR A 66 15.69 23.65 -3.15
C TYR A 66 15.57 22.33 -2.36
N ILE A 67 16.34 22.13 -1.28
CA ILE A 67 16.43 20.80 -0.63
C ILE A 67 15.20 20.51 0.24
N VAL A 68 14.84 21.43 1.14
CA VAL A 68 13.73 21.22 2.11
C VAL A 68 12.40 21.10 1.39
N GLU A 69 12.14 21.96 0.40
CA GLU A 69 10.90 21.91 -0.37
C GLU A 69 10.80 20.61 -1.19
N THR A 70 11.90 20.15 -1.77
CA THR A 70 11.92 18.88 -2.53
C THR A 70 11.72 17.68 -1.62
N MET A 71 12.37 17.63 -0.46
CA MET A 71 12.15 16.58 0.53
C MET A 71 10.70 16.56 1.04
N ASN A 72 10.10 17.73 1.25
CA ASN A 72 8.67 17.83 1.61
C ASN A 72 7.76 17.32 0.50
N LEU A 73 8.09 17.59 -0.78
CA LEU A 73 7.36 17.05 -1.91
C LEU A 73 7.45 15.52 -1.95
N ILE A 74 8.65 14.95 -1.82
CA ILE A 74 8.86 13.48 -1.80
C ILE A 74 8.04 12.84 -0.67
N ASN A 75 8.18 13.35 0.56
CA ASN A 75 7.43 12.86 1.71
C ASN A 75 5.90 12.94 1.51
N THR A 76 5.43 14.00 0.85
CA THR A 76 4.00 14.15 0.53
C THR A 76 3.56 13.10 -0.50
N LEU A 77 4.34 12.86 -1.55
CA LEU A 77 4.03 11.86 -2.57
C LEU A 77 3.98 10.43 -2.00
N GLU A 78 4.92 10.08 -1.13
CA GLU A 78 4.96 8.78 -0.46
C GLU A 78 3.77 8.59 0.48
N ARG A 79 3.44 9.59 1.31
CA ARG A 79 2.29 9.53 2.23
C ARG A 79 0.94 9.50 1.52
N LEU A 80 0.86 10.06 0.32
CA LEU A 80 -0.31 9.96 -0.55
C LEU A 80 -0.39 8.61 -1.28
N GLY A 81 0.65 7.77 -1.22
CA GLY A 81 0.68 6.47 -1.89
C GLY A 81 0.79 6.57 -3.41
N ILE A 82 1.27 7.70 -3.95
CA ILE A 82 1.38 7.96 -5.39
C ILE A 82 2.84 8.10 -5.87
N SER A 83 3.81 7.87 -4.97
CA SER A 83 5.25 7.95 -5.28
C SER A 83 5.66 6.99 -6.41
N TYR A 84 4.98 5.86 -6.58
CA TYR A 84 5.24 4.87 -7.64
C TYR A 84 5.16 5.44 -9.07
N HIS A 85 4.52 6.59 -9.27
CA HIS A 85 4.48 7.27 -10.56
C HIS A 85 5.70 8.14 -10.87
N PHE A 86 6.59 8.31 -9.89
CA PHE A 86 7.72 9.23 -9.91
C PHE A 86 9.01 8.59 -9.39
N GLU A 87 9.10 7.25 -9.31
CA GLU A 87 10.24 6.52 -8.73
C GLU A 87 11.58 7.01 -9.27
N ASP A 88 11.77 6.97 -10.61
CA ASP A 88 12.99 7.45 -11.28
C ASP A 88 13.34 8.90 -10.88
N LYS A 89 12.32 9.76 -10.73
CA LYS A 89 12.55 11.17 -10.42
C LYS A 89 12.91 11.36 -8.95
N ILE A 90 12.29 10.59 -8.06
CA ILE A 90 12.59 10.62 -6.63
C ILE A 90 14.03 10.14 -6.42
N GLU A 91 14.43 9.05 -7.08
CA GLU A 91 15.80 8.52 -7.03
C GLU A 91 16.82 9.57 -7.49
N GLU A 92 16.64 10.16 -8.67
CA GLU A 92 17.52 11.22 -9.20
C GLU A 92 17.69 12.39 -8.21
N LEU A 93 16.59 12.83 -7.58
CA LEU A 93 16.62 13.93 -6.62
C LEU A 93 17.38 13.55 -5.34
N LEU A 94 17.14 12.34 -4.81
CA LEU A 94 17.82 11.85 -3.62
C LEU A 94 19.31 11.64 -3.85
N GLU A 95 19.71 11.06 -4.98
CA GLU A 95 21.12 10.92 -5.36
C GLU A 95 21.81 12.27 -5.46
N HIS A 96 21.17 13.25 -6.10
CA HIS A 96 21.71 14.59 -6.21
C HIS A 96 21.92 15.25 -4.85
N PHE A 97 20.97 15.10 -3.92
CA PHE A 97 21.15 15.61 -2.55
C PHE A 97 22.24 14.89 -1.76
N PHE A 98 22.39 13.58 -1.97
CA PHE A 98 23.45 12.81 -1.32
C PHE A 98 24.83 13.27 -1.80
N ASN A 99 25.00 13.45 -3.11
CA ASN A 99 26.25 13.91 -3.71
C ASN A 99 26.60 15.34 -3.28
N LEU A 100 25.62 16.26 -3.25
CA LEU A 100 25.84 17.62 -2.74
C LEU A 100 26.36 17.63 -1.30
N ASN A 101 25.84 16.76 -0.43
CA ASN A 101 26.31 16.67 0.96
C ASN A 101 27.73 16.11 1.10
N LEU A 102 28.17 15.24 0.17
CA LEU A 102 29.51 14.65 0.19
C LEU A 102 30.59 15.65 -0.24
N ASP A 103 30.30 16.51 -1.22
CA ASP A 103 31.23 17.56 -1.66
C ASP A 103 31.59 18.53 -0.51
N TYR A 104 30.68 18.77 0.43
CA TYR A 104 30.97 19.58 1.63
C TYR A 104 31.77 18.85 2.72
N ALA A 105 31.80 17.52 2.71
CA ALA A 105 32.45 16.72 3.74
C ALA A 105 33.92 16.39 3.43
N ASP A 106 34.30 16.35 2.15
CA ASP A 106 35.67 16.06 1.72
C ASP A 106 36.63 17.25 1.88
N GLU A 107 36.12 18.49 1.99
CA GLU A 107 36.93 19.69 2.28
C GLU A 107 37.31 19.86 3.76
N ALA A 108 36.84 18.97 4.66
CA ALA A 108 36.99 19.12 6.11
C ALA A 108 38.17 18.35 6.74
N TYR A 109 39.02 17.68 5.95
CA TYR A 109 40.10 16.82 6.46
C TYR A 109 41.53 17.22 6.05
N ASP A 110 41.77 18.50 5.75
CA ASP A 110 43.12 19.08 5.61
C ASP A 110 43.52 19.92 6.85
N LEU A 111 43.66 19.27 8.01
CA LEU A 111 44.23 19.86 9.25
C LEU A 111 45.48 19.10 9.73
#